data_AF-X0XH26-F1
#
_entry.id   AF-X0XH26-F1
#
_cell.length_a   1.000
_cell.length_b   1.000
_cell.length_c   1.000
_cell.angle_alpha   90.00
_cell.angle_beta   90.00
_cell.angle_gamma   90.00
#
_symmetry.space_group_name_H-M   'P 1'
#
loop_
_entity.id
_entity.type
_entity.pdbx_description
1 polymer ?
#
loop_
_entity_poly.entity_id
_entity_poly.type
_entity_poly.pdbx_seq_one_letter_code
_entity_poly.pdbx_strand_id
1 'polypeptide(L)'
;EQLEANLLHDGCRDPLSVWNNGKENILLDGHNRYNICTAHGIEYDLAGIEGITNRNDAKLWIIDNQQGRRNLNPYQRTRLALAKKNIIAARAKEHESDGGKGLPISGDPIRTDKEVAKLANVGHDTVHKVEVIELYADDKLKAKLESGEESIHGAFKQVRKKREYQRREQQKTEAARLHPG
;
A
#
# COMPACT_ATOMS: atom_id res chain seq x y z
N GLU A 1 -18.73 -13.47 -9.80
CA GLU A 1 -20.07 -14.05 -10.05
C GLU A 1 -20.97 -13.99 -8.80
N GLN A 2 -20.54 -14.43 -7.61
CA GLN A 2 -21.42 -14.33 -6.43
C GLN A 2 -21.82 -12.89 -6.03
N LEU A 3 -20.87 -11.94 -6.03
CA LEU A 3 -21.17 -10.55 -5.65
C LEU A 3 -22.21 -9.90 -6.58
N GLU A 4 -22.07 -10.14 -7.88
CA GLU A 4 -22.97 -9.59 -8.90
C GLU A 4 -24.37 -10.18 -8.80
N ALA A 5 -24.47 -11.51 -8.64
CA ALA A 5 -25.76 -12.18 -8.41
C ALA A 5 -26.45 -11.65 -7.14
N ASN A 6 -25.69 -11.43 -6.06
CA ASN A 6 -26.24 -10.85 -4.84
C ASN A 6 -26.76 -9.42 -5.10
N LEU A 7 -25.99 -8.57 -5.78
CA LEU A 7 -26.41 -7.19 -6.06
C LEU A 7 -27.65 -7.13 -6.96
N LEU A 8 -27.75 -8.01 -7.95
CA LEU A 8 -28.92 -8.09 -8.84
C LEU A 8 -30.20 -8.55 -8.10
N HIS A 9 -30.07 -9.46 -7.14
CA HIS A 9 -31.19 -9.98 -6.37
C HIS A 9 -31.61 -9.05 -5.22
N ASP A 10 -30.62 -8.54 -4.49
CA ASP A 10 -30.81 -7.88 -3.19
C ASP A 10 -30.66 -6.35 -3.24
N GLY A 11 -30.17 -5.79 -4.35
CA GLY A 11 -29.74 -4.40 -4.47
C GLY A 11 -28.41 -4.12 -3.76
N CYS A 12 -27.92 -2.88 -3.87
CA CYS A 12 -26.69 -2.46 -3.19
C CYS A 12 -26.98 -2.03 -1.73
N ARG A 13 -27.14 -3.02 -0.84
CA ARG A 13 -27.45 -2.77 0.58
C ARG A 13 -26.35 -2.03 1.34
N ASP A 14 -25.10 -2.38 1.08
CA ASP A 14 -23.97 -1.75 1.74
C ASP A 14 -23.56 -0.49 0.96
N PRO A 15 -23.51 0.69 1.61
CA PRO A 15 -23.14 1.93 0.92
C PRO A 15 -21.68 1.92 0.45
N LEU A 16 -21.39 2.75 -0.55
CA LEU A 16 -20.04 3.02 -1.04
C LEU A 16 -19.35 4.04 -0.14
N SER A 17 -18.17 3.73 0.37
CA SER A 17 -17.43 4.64 1.24
C SER A 17 -16.76 5.73 0.42
N VAL A 18 -17.07 7.00 0.71
CA VAL A 18 -16.56 8.15 -0.03
C VAL A 18 -15.92 9.19 0.89
N TRP A 19 -14.93 9.90 0.37
CA TRP A 19 -14.41 11.14 0.95
C TRP A 19 -14.96 12.32 0.16
N ASN A 20 -15.73 13.18 0.82
CA ASN A 20 -16.10 14.47 0.26
C ASN A 20 -14.95 15.47 0.49
N ASN A 21 -14.28 15.87 -0.58
CA ASN A 21 -13.16 16.81 -0.51
C ASN A 21 -13.57 18.29 -0.59
N GLY A 22 -14.87 18.58 -0.48
CA GLY A 22 -15.47 19.90 -0.67
C GLY A 22 -15.83 20.24 -2.12
N LYS A 23 -15.43 19.41 -3.10
CA LYS A 23 -15.74 19.59 -4.52
C LYS A 23 -16.52 18.41 -5.10
N GLU A 24 -16.14 17.20 -4.71
CA GLU A 24 -16.70 15.95 -5.22
C GLU A 24 -16.60 14.85 -4.15
N ASN A 25 -17.35 13.77 -4.38
CA ASN A 25 -17.21 12.53 -3.61
C ASN A 25 -16.18 11.63 -4.28
N ILE A 26 -15.05 11.42 -3.62
CA ILE A 26 -14.00 10.49 -4.05
C ILE A 26 -14.29 9.11 -3.46
N LEU A 27 -14.40 8.09 -4.30
CA LEU A 27 -14.60 6.71 -3.86
C LEU A 27 -13.35 6.17 -3.12
N LEU A 28 -13.53 5.72 -1.89
CA LEU A 28 -12.48 5.11 -1.06
C LEU A 28 -12.56 3.59 -1.07
N ASP A 29 -13.76 3.03 -0.94
CA ASP A 29 -14.01 1.58 -0.97
C ASP A 29 -15.36 1.27 -1.64
N GLY A 30 -15.46 0.08 -2.23
CA GLY A 30 -16.65 -0.36 -2.94
C GLY A 30 -16.54 -0.31 -4.47
N HIS A 31 -15.35 -0.14 -5.04
CA HIS A 31 -15.12 -0.09 -6.49
C HIS A 31 -15.81 -1.20 -7.30
N ASN A 32 -15.78 -2.46 -6.83
CA ASN A 32 -16.49 -3.55 -7.52
C ASN A 32 -18.01 -3.38 -7.47
N ARG A 33 -18.54 -2.97 -6.30
CA ARG A 33 -19.98 -2.69 -6.12
C ARG A 33 -20.39 -1.54 -7.03
N TYR A 34 -19.64 -0.45 -7.02
CA TYR A 34 -19.83 0.70 -7.91
C TYR A 34 -19.91 0.26 -9.38
N ASN A 35 -18.90 -0.45 -9.89
CA ASN A 35 -18.86 -0.88 -11.28
C ASN A 35 -20.07 -1.74 -11.67
N ILE A 36 -20.44 -2.72 -10.83
CA ILE A 36 -21.58 -3.60 -11.08
C ILE A 36 -22.89 -2.82 -11.03
N CYS A 37 -23.08 -1.99 -10.01
CA CYS A 37 -24.31 -1.23 -9.84
C CYS A 37 -24.52 -0.23 -10.98
N THR A 38 -23.46 0.46 -11.40
CA THR A 38 -23.49 1.33 -12.57
C THR A 38 -23.81 0.56 -13.85
N ALA A 39 -23.21 -0.62 -14.05
CA ALA A 39 -23.45 -1.42 -15.26
C ALA A 39 -24.90 -1.93 -15.38
N HIS A 40 -25.55 -2.22 -14.24
CA HIS A 40 -26.90 -2.79 -14.19
C HIS A 40 -27.98 -1.78 -13.79
N GLY A 41 -27.64 -0.50 -13.62
CA GLY A 41 -28.60 0.53 -13.20
C GLY A 41 -29.17 0.31 -11.79
N ILE A 42 -28.41 -0.36 -10.92
CA ILE A 42 -28.79 -0.61 -9.52
C ILE A 42 -28.47 0.65 -8.72
N GLU A 43 -29.44 1.17 -7.98
CA GLU A 43 -29.23 2.30 -7.07
C GLU A 43 -28.32 1.91 -5.89
N TYR A 44 -27.53 2.86 -5.41
CA TYR A 44 -26.63 2.68 -4.28
C TYR A 44 -26.51 3.96 -3.46
N ASP A 45 -26.31 3.77 -2.17
CA ASP A 45 -26.06 4.86 -1.23
C ASP A 45 -24.57 5.17 -1.10
N LEU A 46 -24.27 6.40 -0.71
CA LEU A 46 -22.92 6.85 -0.37
C LEU A 46 -22.79 7.07 1.13
N ALA A 47 -21.75 6.49 1.73
CA ALA A 47 -21.37 6.74 3.11
C ALA A 47 -20.15 7.66 3.14
N GLY A 48 -20.38 8.92 3.56
CA GLY A 48 -19.31 9.90 3.76
C GLY A 48 -18.45 9.53 4.98
N ILE A 49 -17.15 9.42 4.78
CA ILE A 49 -16.20 9.14 5.87
C ILE A 49 -15.74 10.46 6.49
N GLU A 50 -16.03 10.62 7.78
CA GLU A 50 -15.62 11.77 8.58
C GLU A 50 -14.12 11.72 8.95
N GLY A 51 -13.55 12.87 9.31
CA GLY A 51 -12.16 12.96 9.78
C GLY A 51 -11.09 12.90 8.67
N ILE A 52 -11.47 12.80 7.40
CA ILE A 52 -10.56 12.88 6.26
C ILE A 52 -10.46 14.33 5.79
N THR A 53 -9.31 14.97 6.00
CA THR A 53 -9.09 16.38 5.60
C THR A 53 -8.30 16.52 4.30
N ASN A 54 -7.51 15.50 3.96
CA ASN A 54 -6.61 15.54 2.81
C ASN A 54 -6.38 14.14 2.21
N ARG A 55 -5.66 14.09 1.08
CA ARG A 55 -5.36 12.83 0.39
C ARG A 55 -4.56 11.85 1.24
N ASN A 56 -3.70 12.32 2.14
CA ASN A 56 -2.96 11.42 3.02
C ASN A 56 -3.91 10.78 4.05
N ASP A 57 -4.92 11.50 4.57
CA ASP A 57 -5.91 10.93 5.49
C ASP A 57 -6.73 9.85 4.78
N ALA A 58 -7.12 10.11 3.53
CA ALA A 58 -7.84 9.15 2.71
C ALA A 58 -7.02 7.87 2.50
N LYS A 59 -5.72 8.01 2.21
CA LYS A 59 -4.81 6.86 2.09
C LYS A 59 -4.68 6.08 3.40
N LEU A 60 -4.56 6.76 4.54
CA LEU A 60 -4.49 6.11 5.85
C LEU A 60 -5.77 5.33 6.14
N TRP A 61 -6.93 5.95 5.90
CA TRP A 61 -8.23 5.28 6.05
C TRP A 61 -8.34 4.04 5.16
N ILE A 62 -7.93 4.13 3.89
CA ILE A 62 -7.92 2.99 2.97
C ILE A 62 -7.02 1.88 3.50
N ILE A 63 -5.80 2.21 3.95
CA ILE A 63 -4.86 1.22 4.49
C ILE A 63 -5.49 0.51 5.70
N ASP A 64 -6.06 1.25 6.64
CA ASP A 64 -6.63 0.70 7.86
C ASP A 64 -7.85 -0.17 7.58
N ASN A 65 -8.71 0.27 6.65
CA ASN A 65 -9.84 -0.51 6.18
C ASN A 65 -9.39 -1.83 5.50
N GLN A 66 -8.33 -1.80 4.69
CA GLN A 66 -7.79 -3.02 4.07
C GLN A 66 -7.08 -3.94 5.07
N GLN A 67 -6.36 -3.39 6.06
CA GLN A 67 -5.67 -4.19 7.08
C GLN A 67 -6.63 -4.97 7.98
N GLY A 68 -7.85 -4.46 8.19
CA GLY A 68 -8.92 -5.22 8.85
C GLY A 68 -9.40 -6.45 8.06
N ARG A 69 -9.17 -6.48 6.74
CA ARG A 69 -9.53 -7.62 5.89
C ARG A 69 -8.50 -8.74 6.03
N ARG A 70 -8.96 -9.91 6.47
CA ARG A 70 -8.10 -11.08 6.76
C ARG A 70 -7.57 -11.81 5.52
N ASN A 71 -7.87 -11.35 4.31
CA ASN A 71 -7.53 -12.02 3.05
C ASN A 71 -6.22 -11.52 2.40
N LEU A 72 -5.52 -10.57 3.02
CA LEU A 72 -4.24 -10.08 2.49
C LEU A 72 -3.09 -11.05 2.82
N ASN A 73 -2.25 -11.31 1.83
CA ASN A 73 -1.05 -12.13 2.03
C ASN A 73 0.02 -11.35 2.84
N PRO A 74 1.05 -12.03 3.39
CA PRO A 74 2.08 -11.37 4.19
C PRO A 74 2.78 -10.21 3.48
N TYR A 75 3.05 -10.33 2.18
CA TYR A 75 3.69 -9.27 1.39
C TYR A 75 2.80 -8.03 1.31
N GLN A 76 1.52 -8.22 0.98
CA GLN A 76 0.51 -7.16 0.94
C GLN A 76 0.39 -6.41 2.27
N ARG A 77 0.27 -7.15 3.38
CA ARG A 77 0.17 -6.54 4.72
C ARG A 77 1.42 -5.72 5.06
N THR A 78 2.60 -6.25 4.77
CA THR A 78 3.88 -5.53 4.99
C THR A 78 3.97 -4.28 4.12
N ARG A 79 3.60 -4.37 2.84
CA ARG A 79 3.62 -3.23 1.91
C ARG A 79 2.68 -2.10 2.35
N LEU A 80 1.47 -2.44 2.79
CA LEU A 80 0.52 -1.46 3.35
C LEU A 80 1.05 -0.82 4.65
N ALA A 81 1.64 -1.61 5.54
CA ALA A 81 2.22 -1.11 6.78
C ALA A 81 3.41 -0.17 6.53
N LEU A 82 4.26 -0.46 5.55
CA LEU A 82 5.34 0.42 5.10
C LEU A 82 4.80 1.72 4.49
N ALA A 83 3.75 1.65 3.66
CA ALA A 83 3.10 2.83 3.12
C ALA A 83 2.53 3.73 4.24
N LYS A 84 1.90 3.12 5.26
CA LYS A 84 1.40 3.84 6.44
C LYS A 84 2.53 4.54 7.20
N LYS A 85 3.64 3.83 7.48
CA LYS A 85 4.86 4.39 8.10
C LYS A 85 5.35 5.63 7.33
N ASN A 86 5.44 5.55 6.00
CA ASN A 86 5.94 6.65 5.17
C ASN A 86 5.03 7.88 5.20
N ILE A 87 3.70 7.69 5.16
CA ILE A 87 2.74 8.79 5.23
C ILE A 87 2.82 9.51 6.59
N ILE A 88 2.89 8.75 7.68
CA ILE A 88 3.01 9.29 9.05
C ILE A 88 4.34 10.03 9.21
N ALA A 89 5.44 9.45 8.74
CA ALA A 89 6.77 10.06 8.81
C ALA A 89 6.86 11.38 8.01
N ALA A 90 6.21 11.45 6.84
CA ALA A 90 6.16 12.67 6.05
C ALA A 90 5.46 13.81 6.80
N ARG A 91 4.31 13.52 7.43
CA ARG A 91 3.58 14.51 8.25
C ARG A 91 4.38 14.99 9.46
N ALA A 92 5.05 14.07 10.16
CA ALA A 92 5.86 14.44 11.31
C ALA A 92 6.94 15.47 10.95
N LYS A 93 7.59 15.29 9.79
CA LYS A 93 8.58 16.25 9.28
C LYS A 93 7.99 17.61 8.93
N GLU A 94 6.80 17.63 8.31
CA GLU A 94 6.09 18.88 7.98
C GLU A 94 5.76 19.69 9.26
N HIS A 95 5.33 19.01 10.32
CA HIS A 95 5.03 19.68 11.59
C HIS A 95 6.27 20.12 12.38
N GLU A 96 7.39 19.40 12.28
CA GLU A 96 8.67 19.80 12.89
C GLU A 96 9.27 21.04 12.21
N SER A 97 9.06 21.22 10.90
CA SER A 97 9.53 22.41 10.17
C SER A 97 8.76 23.70 10.51
N ASP A 98 7.51 23.60 10.97
CA ASP A 98 6.64 24.75 11.26
C ASP A 98 6.70 25.23 12.72
N GLY A 99 7.61 24.69 13.55
CA GLY A 99 7.83 25.14 14.94
C GLY A 99 6.62 24.95 15.88
N GLY A 100 5.56 24.28 15.42
CA GLY A 100 4.32 24.09 16.17
C GLY A 100 4.34 22.82 17.02
N LYS A 101 3.97 22.94 18.31
CA LYS A 101 3.54 21.81 19.13
C LYS A 101 2.26 21.22 18.50
N GLY A 102 2.42 20.22 17.63
CA GLY A 102 1.32 19.61 16.88
C GLY A 102 0.32 18.85 17.76
N LEU A 103 -0.97 18.97 17.40
CA LEU A 103 -2.10 18.22 17.94
C LEU A 103 -1.89 16.70 17.81
N PRO A 104 -2.55 15.88 18.67
CA PRO A 104 -2.42 14.42 18.62
C PRO A 104 -2.90 13.91 17.26
N ILE A 105 -2.02 13.17 16.59
CA ILE A 105 -2.25 12.54 15.29
C ILE A 105 -3.33 11.48 15.46
N SER A 106 -4.32 11.46 14.57
CA SER A 106 -5.23 10.32 14.43
C SER A 106 -4.44 9.09 13.98
N GLY A 107 -4.06 8.26 14.95
CA GLY A 107 -3.27 7.04 14.75
C GLY A 107 -1.88 7.14 15.37
N ASP A 108 -1.50 6.12 16.14
CA ASP A 108 -0.21 6.06 16.81
C ASP A 108 0.96 6.08 15.81
N PRO A 109 2.02 6.87 16.06
CA PRO A 109 3.17 6.93 15.18
C PRO A 109 3.85 5.57 14.98
N ILE A 110 3.98 5.11 13.73
CA ILE A 110 4.81 3.96 13.38
C ILE A 110 6.23 4.47 13.12
N ARG A 111 7.11 4.29 14.10
CA ARG A 111 8.48 4.84 14.09
C ARG A 111 9.54 3.81 13.72
N THR A 112 9.21 2.52 13.76
CA THR A 112 10.20 1.45 13.64
C THR A 112 9.72 0.26 12.79
N ASP A 113 10.67 -0.51 12.27
CA ASP A 113 10.37 -1.75 11.54
C ASP A 113 9.72 -2.80 12.44
N LYS A 114 9.96 -2.71 13.76
CA LYS A 114 9.30 -3.55 14.77
C LYS A 114 7.79 -3.27 14.84
N GLU A 115 7.37 -2.01 14.71
CA GLU A 115 5.95 -1.65 14.69
C GLU A 115 5.29 -2.02 13.36
N VAL A 116 6.01 -1.84 12.25
CA VAL A 116 5.58 -2.34 10.92
C VAL A 116 5.37 -3.86 10.97
N ALA A 117 6.30 -4.60 11.56
CA ALA A 117 6.23 -6.05 11.69
C ALA A 117 5.00 -6.48 12.50
N LYS A 118 4.72 -5.79 13.61
CA LYS A 118 3.51 -6.03 14.42
C LYS A 118 2.23 -5.76 13.63
N LEU A 119 2.14 -4.59 12.97
CA LEU A 119 0.97 -4.20 12.19
C LEU A 119 0.70 -5.16 11.03
N ALA A 120 1.76 -5.61 10.37
CA ALA A 120 1.67 -6.56 9.26
C ALA A 120 1.55 -8.02 9.71
N ASN A 121 1.67 -8.30 11.01
CA ASN A 121 1.75 -9.65 11.57
C ASN A 121 2.79 -10.53 10.85
N VAL A 122 4.04 -10.07 10.82
CA VAL A 122 5.20 -10.76 10.23
C VAL A 122 6.44 -10.64 11.12
N GLY A 123 7.48 -11.40 10.82
CA GLY A 123 8.78 -11.23 11.46
C GLY A 123 9.50 -9.95 11.03
N HIS A 124 10.37 -9.41 11.88
CA HIS A 124 11.17 -8.22 11.59
C HIS A 124 12.00 -8.36 10.30
N ASP A 125 12.63 -9.52 10.10
CA ASP A 125 13.42 -9.82 8.89
C ASP A 125 12.57 -9.81 7.61
N THR A 126 11.27 -10.14 7.71
CA THR A 126 10.33 -10.03 6.58
C THR A 126 10.14 -8.58 6.16
N VAL A 127 10.04 -7.64 7.11
CA VAL A 127 9.92 -6.21 6.81
C VAL A 127 11.10 -5.74 5.97
N HIS A 128 12.32 -6.03 6.43
CA HIS A 128 13.54 -5.67 5.70
C HIS A 128 13.58 -6.26 4.28
N LYS A 129 13.21 -7.53 4.12
CA LYS A 129 13.15 -8.17 2.80
C LYS A 129 12.17 -7.47 1.87
N VAL A 130 10.99 -7.09 2.38
CA VAL A 130 9.97 -6.39 1.60
C VAL A 130 10.44 -4.98 1.23
N GLU A 131 11.10 -4.24 2.11
CA GLU A 131 11.69 -2.94 1.77
C GLU A 131 12.68 -3.04 0.60
N VAL A 132 13.57 -4.04 0.64
CA VAL A 132 14.54 -4.29 -0.44
C VAL A 132 13.82 -4.67 -1.73
N ILE A 133 12.76 -5.47 -1.66
CA ILE A 133 11.93 -5.82 -2.83
C ILE A 133 11.25 -4.57 -3.40
N GLU A 134 10.62 -3.74 -2.57
CA GLU A 134 9.92 -2.54 -3.03
C GLU A 134 10.86 -1.56 -3.76
N LEU A 135 12.11 -1.44 -3.30
CA LEU A 135 13.10 -0.54 -3.88
C LEU A 135 13.69 -1.04 -5.20
N TYR A 136 13.83 -2.35 -5.40
CA TYR A 136 14.68 -2.88 -6.47
C TYR A 136 14.05 -3.98 -7.35
N ALA A 137 12.92 -4.56 -6.95
CA ALA A 137 12.20 -5.51 -7.78
C ALA A 137 11.49 -4.79 -8.94
N ASP A 138 11.42 -5.45 -10.08
CA ASP A 138 10.58 -5.01 -11.19
C ASP A 138 9.09 -5.34 -10.93
N ASP A 139 8.22 -4.67 -11.68
CA ASP A 139 6.76 -4.78 -11.49
C ASP A 139 6.25 -6.20 -11.72
N LYS A 140 6.91 -6.96 -12.60
CA LYS A 140 6.56 -8.36 -12.86
C LYS A 140 6.78 -9.22 -11.62
N LEU A 141 7.91 -9.07 -10.92
CA LEU A 141 8.16 -9.80 -9.68
C LEU A 141 7.22 -9.35 -8.56
N LYS A 142 6.93 -8.06 -8.46
CA LYS A 142 5.95 -7.54 -7.48
C LYS A 142 4.55 -8.12 -7.72
N ALA A 143 4.10 -8.19 -8.97
CA ALA A 143 2.82 -8.80 -9.31
C ALA A 143 2.70 -10.27 -8.88
N LYS A 144 3.79 -11.05 -8.98
CA LYS A 144 3.84 -12.44 -8.48
C LYS A 144 3.77 -12.53 -6.95
N LEU A 145 4.34 -11.56 -6.23
CA LEU A 145 4.21 -11.48 -4.78
C LEU A 145 2.80 -11.06 -4.36
N GLU A 146 2.16 -10.16 -5.11
CA GLU A 146 0.78 -9.76 -4.90
C GLU A 146 -0.20 -10.93 -5.09
N SER A 147 0.01 -11.76 -6.13
CA SER A 147 -0.82 -12.95 -6.37
C SER A 147 -0.52 -14.13 -5.45
N GLY A 148 0.63 -14.12 -4.76
CA GLY A 148 1.12 -15.25 -3.96
C GLY A 148 1.78 -16.36 -4.77
N GLU A 149 2.02 -16.16 -6.07
CA GLU A 149 2.78 -17.09 -6.94
C GLU A 149 4.26 -17.18 -6.51
N GLU A 150 4.80 -16.10 -5.93
CA GLU A 150 6.16 -16.06 -5.39
C GLU A 150 6.18 -15.77 -3.89
N SER A 151 7.18 -16.30 -3.21
CA SER A 151 7.45 -16.06 -1.79
C SER A 151 8.33 -14.83 -1.59
N ILE A 152 8.14 -14.12 -0.46
CA ILE A 152 9.01 -12.97 -0.09
C ILE A 152 10.48 -13.37 -0.07
N HIS A 153 10.81 -14.56 0.45
CA HIS A 153 12.19 -15.02 0.53
C HIS A 153 12.79 -15.33 -0.85
N GLY A 154 12.02 -15.97 -1.73
CA GLY A 154 12.43 -16.27 -3.10
C GLY A 154 12.66 -14.98 -3.91
N ALA A 155 11.71 -14.05 -3.88
CA ALA A 155 11.86 -12.76 -4.53
C ALA A 155 13.06 -11.97 -4.00
N PHE A 156 13.27 -11.95 -2.68
CA PHE A 156 14.43 -11.28 -2.08
C PHE A 156 15.77 -11.85 -2.59
N LYS A 157 15.89 -13.17 -2.71
CA LYS A 157 17.08 -13.81 -3.29
C LYS A 157 17.30 -13.40 -4.75
N GLN A 158 16.23 -13.35 -5.54
CA GLN A 158 16.28 -12.92 -6.94
C GLN A 158 16.77 -11.47 -7.07
N VAL A 159 16.18 -10.56 -6.29
CA VAL A 159 16.57 -9.14 -6.24
C VAL A 159 18.04 -9.00 -5.86
N ARG A 160 18.49 -9.67 -4.79
CA ARG A 160 19.89 -9.61 -4.36
C ARG A 160 20.85 -10.09 -5.44
N LYS A 161 20.59 -11.25 -6.04
CA LYS A 161 21.44 -11.81 -7.10
C LYS A 161 21.51 -10.89 -8.33
N LYS A 162 20.37 -10.31 -8.74
CA LYS A 162 20.31 -9.36 -9.86
C LYS A 162 21.16 -8.10 -9.58
N ARG A 163 21.07 -7.56 -8.36
CA ARG A 163 21.87 -6.38 -7.97
C ARG A 163 23.36 -6.69 -7.89
N GLU A 164 23.74 -7.83 -7.33
CA GLU A 164 25.14 -8.26 -7.29
C GLU A 164 25.71 -8.43 -8.71
N TYR A 165 24.94 -8.99 -9.63
CA TYR A 165 25.30 -9.08 -11.04
C TYR A 165 25.47 -7.69 -11.68
N GLN A 166 24.47 -6.81 -11.54
CA GLN A 166 24.52 -5.45 -12.09
C GLN A 166 25.72 -4.64 -11.58
N ARG A 167 26.02 -4.74 -10.27
CA ARG A 167 27.18 -4.07 -9.68
C ARG A 167 28.49 -4.56 -10.28
N ARG A 168 28.64 -5.88 -10.48
CA ARG A 168 29.84 -6.46 -11.08
C ARG A 168 30.02 -6.01 -12.54
N GLU A 169 28.94 -5.99 -13.31
CA GLU A 169 28.99 -5.54 -14.70
C GLU A 169 29.31 -4.03 -14.79
N GLN A 170 28.71 -3.20 -13.95
CA GLN A 170 29.04 -1.77 -13.86
C GLN A 170 30.52 -1.55 -13.55
N GLN A 171 31.08 -2.29 -12.57
CA GLN A 171 32.51 -2.21 -12.24
C GLN A 171 33.42 -2.60 -13.41
N LYS A 172 33.05 -3.63 -14.18
CA LYS A 172 33.81 -4.02 -15.38
C LYS A 172 33.73 -2.96 -16.48
N THR A 173 32.55 -2.42 -16.75
CA THR A 173 32.35 -1.36 -17.75
C THR A 173 33.11 -0.10 -17.37
N GLU A 174 33.08 0.28 -16.09
CA GLU A 174 33.81 1.45 -15.57
C GLU A 174 35.33 1.25 -15.67
N ALA A 175 35.84 0.07 -15.29
CA ALA A 175 37.26 -0.26 -15.44
C ALA A 175 37.71 -0.24 -16.92
N ALA A 176 36.89 -0.77 -17.83
CA ALA A 176 37.16 -0.73 -19.28
C ALA A 176 37.13 0.71 -19.84
N ARG A 177 36.32 1.59 -19.26
CA ARG A 177 36.24 3.01 -19.65
C ARG A 177 37.43 3.83 -19.15
N LEU A 178 37.99 3.50 -17.99
CA LEU A 178 39.13 4.20 -17.39
C LEU A 178 40.47 3.79 -18.00
N HIS A 179 40.54 2.60 -18.62
CA HIS A 179 41.72 2.11 -19.33
C HIS A 179 41.37 1.65 -20.75
N PRO A 180 41.02 2.58 -21.67
CA PRO A 180 40.90 2.25 -23.08
C PRO A 180 42.30 1.95 -23.62
N GLY A 181 42.48 0.77 -24.21
CA GLY A 181 43.75 0.35 -24.81
C GLY A 181 44.17 1.23 -25.99
#